data_AF-A0A383BZV0-F1
#
_entry.id   AF-A0A383BZV0-F1
#
_cell.length_a   1.000
_cell.length_b   1.000
_cell.length_c   1.000
_cell.angle_alpha   90.00
_cell.angle_beta   90.00
_cell.angle_gamma   90.00
#
_symmetry.space_group_name_H-M   'P 1'
#
loop_
_entity.id
_entity.type
_entity.pdbx_description
1 polymer ?
#
loop_
_entity_poly.entity_id
_entity_poly.type
_entity_poly.pdbx_seq_one_letter_code
_entity_poly.pdbx_strand_id
1 'polypeptide(L)' 'HLWKTFGPNRLLYGSNWPVSDRVAPYSTAINILKEYLTELPSEQSEKFFWRNSRVAYDWKERS' A
#
# COMPACT_ATOMS: atom_id res chain seq x y z
N HIS A 1 2.88 -7.43 12.53
CA HIS A 1 4.07 -8.26 12.21
C HIS A 1 4.94 -7.60 11.14
N LEU A 2 4.45 -7.41 9.90
CA LEU A 2 5.24 -6.92 8.76
C LEU A 2 5.98 -5.58 9.02
N TRP A 3 5.32 -4.61 9.64
CA TRP A 3 5.95 -3.33 10.01
C TRP A 3 7.20 -3.48 10.88
N LYS A 4 7.19 -4.42 11.83
CA LYS A 4 8.34 -4.73 12.69
C LYS A 4 9.43 -5.47 11.93
N THR A 5 9.05 -6.38 11.04
CA THR A 5 9.99 -7.24 10.31
C THR A 5 10.72 -6.49 9.18
N PHE A 6 9.99 -5.74 8.37
CA PHE A 6 10.53 -5.07 7.18
C PHE A 6 10.84 -3.59 7.42
N GLY A 7 10.13 -2.95 8.34
CA GLY A 7 10.18 -1.50 8.53
C GLY A 7 9.34 -0.74 7.49
N PRO A 8 9.03 0.54 7.76
CA PRO A 8 8.08 1.33 6.97
C PRO A 8 8.56 1.68 5.55
N ASN A 9 9.86 1.54 5.27
CA ASN A 9 10.45 1.86 3.95
C ASN A 9 10.45 0.67 2.97
N ARG A 10 9.93 -0.50 3.38
CA ARG A 10 9.98 -1.75 2.59
C ARG A 10 8.62 -2.45 2.48
N LEU A 11 7.53 -1.72 2.69
CA LEU A 11 6.16 -2.21 2.51
C LEU A 11 5.47 -1.39 1.43
N LEU A 12 4.73 -2.07 0.55
CA LEU A 12 4.04 -1.46 -0.59
C LEU A 12 2.64 -2.06 -0.73
N TYR A 13 1.68 -1.25 -1.14
CA TYR A 13 0.37 -1.72 -1.55
C TYR A 13 0.42 -2.36 -2.94
N GLY A 14 -0.21 -3.53 -3.08
CA GLY A 14 -0.50 -4.17 -4.36
C GLY A 14 -1.85 -4.88 -4.27
N SER A 15 -2.78 -4.54 -5.16
CA SER A 15 -4.16 -5.03 -5.09
C SER A 15 -4.33 -6.48 -5.54
N ASN A 16 -3.41 -6.98 -6.37
CA ASN A 16 -3.57 -8.24 -7.11
C ASN A 16 -4.85 -8.29 -7.98
N TRP A 17 -5.42 -7.13 -8.34
CA TRP A 17 -6.55 -7.06 -9.27
C TRP A 17 -6.08 -7.45 -10.68
N PRO A 18 -6.87 -8.22 -11.47
CA PRO A 18 -8.26 -8.63 -11.23
C PRO A 18 -8.44 -9.93 -10.42
N VAL A 19 -7.36 -10.59 -10.01
CA VAL A 19 -7.45 -11.89 -9.31
C VAL A 19 -8.14 -11.74 -7.95
N SER A 20 -7.83 -10.67 -7.19
CA SER A 20 -8.45 -10.40 -5.89
C SER A 20 -9.95 -10.14 -5.95
N ASP A 21 -10.46 -9.70 -7.10
CA ASP A 21 -11.89 -9.40 -7.31
C ASP A 21 -12.77 -10.67 -7.24
N ARG A 22 -12.15 -11.86 -7.38
CA ARG A 22 -12.80 -13.16 -7.15
C ARG A 22 -13.15 -13.42 -5.68
N VAL A 23 -12.51 -12.70 -4.75
CA VAL A 23 -12.72 -12.85 -3.29
C VAL A 23 -13.63 -11.75 -2.77
N ALA A 24 -13.37 -10.50 -3.14
CA ALA A 24 -14.18 -9.36 -2.77
C ALA A 24 -13.97 -8.20 -3.76
N PRO A 25 -14.95 -7.30 -3.91
CA PRO A 25 -14.78 -6.10 -4.73
C PRO A 25 -13.54 -5.32 -4.33
N TYR A 26 -12.88 -4.70 -5.31
CA TYR A 26 -11.72 -3.83 -5.05
C TYR A 26 -11.96 -2.81 -3.92
N SER A 27 -13.16 -2.22 -3.86
CA SER A 27 -13.56 -1.26 -2.83
C SER A 27 -13.49 -1.85 -1.41
N THR A 28 -13.91 -3.10 -1.24
CA THR A 28 -13.79 -3.82 0.03
C THR A 28 -12.32 -3.98 0.41
N ALA A 29 -11.48 -4.49 -0.50
CA ALA A 29 -10.07 -4.74 -0.23
C ALA A 29 -9.30 -3.45 0.14
N ILE A 30 -9.53 -2.36 -0.59
CA ILE A 30 -8.85 -1.08 -0.31
C ILE A 30 -9.35 -0.42 0.98
N ASN A 31 -10.64 -0.56 1.33
CA ASN A 31 -11.20 0.07 2.53
C ASN A 31 -10.68 -0.56 3.82
N ILE A 32 -10.49 -1.89 3.85
CA ILE A 32 -9.84 -2.58 4.99
C ILE A 32 -8.46 -1.98 5.28
N LEU A 33 -7.67 -1.73 4.23
CA LEU A 33 -6.34 -1.13 4.38
C LEU A 33 -6.42 0.34 4.79
N LYS A 34 -7.34 1.12 4.22
CA LYS A 34 -7.52 2.53 4.60
C LYS A 34 -7.88 2.68 6.07
N GLU A 35 -8.80 1.85 6.57
CA GLU A 35 -9.21 1.84 7.98
C GLU A 35 -8.02 1.50 8.89
N TYR A 36 -7.31 0.41 8.60
CA TYR A 36 -6.11 0.02 9.35
C TYR A 36 -5.03 1.11 9.38
N LEU A 37 -4.84 1.82 8.27
CA LEU A 37 -3.82 2.86 8.14
C LEU A 37 -4.19 4.18 8.83
N THR A 38 -5.45 4.37 9.28
CA THR A 38 -5.83 5.55 10.07
C THR A 38 -5.13 5.60 11.42
N GLU A 39 -4.70 4.45 11.94
CA GLU A 39 -3.96 4.34 13.20
C GLU A 39 -2.46 4.63 13.05
N LEU A 40 -1.96 4.75 11.81
CA LEU A 40 -0.54 5.01 11.53
C LEU A 40 -0.28 6.49 11.22
N PRO A 41 0.95 6.98 11.46
CA PRO A 41 1.36 8.30 10.99
C PRO A 41 1.16 8.44 9.48
N SER A 42 0.66 9.60 9.03
CA SER A 42 0.37 9.88 7.62
C SER A 42 1.54 9.56 6.67
N GLU A 43 2.77 9.83 7.12
CA GLU A 43 3.99 9.51 6.37
C GLU A 43 4.12 8.02 6.05
N GLN A 44 3.73 7.12 6.97
CA GLN A 44 3.80 5.68 6.74
C GLN A 44 2.76 5.21 5.72
N SER A 45 1.57 5.81 5.76
CA SER A 45 0.51 5.55 4.78
C SER A 45 0.92 5.99 3.37
N GLU A 46 1.54 7.15 3.23
CA GLU A 46 2.08 7.60 1.94
C GLU A 46 3.24 6.72 1.43
N LYS A 47 4.14 6.29 2.33
CA LYS A 47 5.19 5.32 2.02
C LYS A 47 4.60 4.02 1.48
N PHE A 48 3.62 3.48 2.19
CA PHE A 48 2.96 2.23 1.82
C PHE A 48 2.22 2.33 0.48
N PHE A 49 1.47 3.41 0.24
CA PHE A 49 0.65 3.51 -0.97
C PHE A 49 1.44 3.89 -2.22
N TRP A 50 2.46 4.76 -2.14
CA TRP A 50 3.12 5.24 -3.35
C TRP A 50 4.60 5.57 -3.21
N ARG A 51 5.08 6.19 -2.11
CA ARG A 51 6.48 6.68 -2.06
C ARG A 51 7.49 5.53 -2.15
N ASN A 52 7.23 4.41 -1.47
CA ASN A 52 8.12 3.24 -1.55
C ASN A 52 8.11 2.63 -2.96
N SER A 53 6.98 2.70 -3.69
CA SER A 53 6.92 2.21 -5.07
C SER A 53 7.81 3.02 -6.01
N ARG A 54 7.94 4.33 -5.77
CA ARG A 54 8.83 5.19 -6.54
C ARG A 54 10.29 4.78 -6.36
N VAL A 55 10.68 4.48 -5.13
CA VAL A 55 12.05 4.00 -4.82
C VAL A 55 12.27 2.59 -5.39
N ALA A 56 11.29 1.69 -5.27
CA ALA A 56 11.44 0.29 -5.68
C ALA A 56 11.48 0.10 -7.20
N TYR A 57 10.70 0.89 -7.94
CA TYR A 57 10.56 0.74 -9.40
C TYR A 57 11.22 1.88 -10.20
N ASP A 58 11.82 2.86 -9.51
CA ASP A 58 12.49 4.03 -10.11
C ASP A 58 11.61 4.76 -11.16
N TRP A 59 10.31 4.85 -10.90
CA TRP A 59 9.39 5.52 -11.81
C TRP A 59 9.44 7.04 -11.63
N LYS A 60 9.31 7.76 -12.75
CA LYS A 60 9.25 9.23 -12.77
C LYS A 60 7.80 9.69 -12.74
N GLU A 61 7.54 10.72 -11.94
CA GLU A 61 6.22 11.34 -11.89
C GLU A 61 5.86 11.90 -13.27
N ARG A 62 4.59 11.73 -13.65
CA ARG A 62 4.12 12.24 -14.94
C ARG A 62 3.93 13.75 -14.80
N SER A 63 4.58 14.51 -15.68
CA SER A 63 4.42 15.98 -15.81
C SER A 63 3.05 16.36 -16.34
#